data_AF-A0A067MBC7-F1
#
_entry.id   AF-A0A067MBC7-F1
#
_cell.length_a   1.000
_cell.length_b   1.000
_cell.length_c   1.000
_cell.angle_alpha   90.00
_cell.angle_beta   90.00
_cell.angle_gamma   90.00
#
_symmetry.space_group_name_H-M   'P 1'
#
loop_
_entity.id
_entity.type
_entity.pdbx_description
1 polymer ?
#
loop_
_entity_poly.entity_id
_entity_poly.type
_entity_poly.pdbx_seq_one_letter_code
_entity_poly.pdbx_strand_id
1 'polypeptide(L)'
;MNSSNQNPFDTGGDSDNPYAAHPQLTPLEADVLWEYAKLSKVLKTLCGMTRTLSETPSEALLNQLRGLERQMGLVLTLFKASLWAVVVDGQEEIEQAEAEEDRGDFRDGDRDASLSQTGETTIRLQHPQQRYQPHRYDDDSIYEEESTM
;
A
#
# COMPACT_ATOMS: atom_id res chain seq x y z
N MET A 1 11.48 37.92 26.95
CA MET A 1 10.62 36.92 27.59
C MET A 1 11.38 35.60 27.56
N ASN A 2 12.14 35.33 28.62
CA ASN A 2 13.04 34.19 28.69
C ASN A 2 12.28 33.02 29.35
N SER A 3 11.74 32.13 28.54
CA SER A 3 11.13 30.89 29.03
C SER A 3 12.25 29.96 29.44
N SER A 4 12.49 29.86 30.74
CA SER A 4 13.41 28.91 31.35
C SER A 4 13.17 27.51 30.76
N ASN A 5 14.18 26.99 30.05
CA ASN A 5 14.30 25.58 29.69
C ASN A 5 14.51 24.79 30.99
N GLN A 6 13.45 24.60 31.77
CA GLN A 6 13.44 23.68 32.90
C GLN A 6 13.39 22.28 32.34
N ASN A 7 14.49 21.56 32.52
CA ASN A 7 14.57 20.15 32.19
C ASN A 7 13.49 19.43 33.01
N PRO A 8 12.49 18.76 32.41
CA PRO A 8 11.39 18.14 33.15
C PRO A 8 11.84 16.99 34.06
N PHE A 9 13.10 16.59 33.97
CA PHE A 9 13.78 15.62 34.82
C PHE A 9 14.57 16.24 35.96
N ASP A 10 14.74 17.57 35.98
CA ASP A 10 15.36 18.28 37.09
C ASP A 10 14.33 18.41 38.22
N THR A 11 14.21 17.34 39.00
CA THR A 11 13.59 17.39 40.33
C THR A 11 14.55 18.17 41.23
N GLY A 12 14.61 19.49 41.04
CA GLY A 12 15.36 20.39 41.89
C GLY A 12 14.96 20.17 43.34
N GLY A 13 15.90 19.73 44.16
CA GLY A 13 15.85 19.94 45.61
C GLY A 13 15.22 18.86 46.48
N ASP A 14 15.08 17.61 46.05
CA ASP A 14 14.83 16.51 47.00
C ASP A 14 16.19 15.94 47.48
N SER A 15 16.99 16.74 48.20
CA SER A 15 18.29 16.30 48.75
C SER A 15 18.16 15.57 50.09
N ASP A 16 17.01 15.72 50.76
CA ASP A 16 16.78 15.15 52.08
C ASP A 16 15.90 13.89 51.99
N ASN A 17 16.47 12.78 52.43
CA ASN A 17 15.78 11.50 52.50
C ASN A 17 14.76 11.52 53.67
N PRO A 18 13.43 11.50 53.40
CA PRO A 18 12.41 11.51 54.45
C PRO A 18 12.40 10.22 55.27
N TYR A 19 13.02 9.15 54.78
CA TYR A 19 13.14 7.86 55.45
C TYR A 19 14.36 7.78 56.38
N ALA A 20 15.29 8.75 56.32
CA ALA A 20 16.51 8.73 57.13
C ALA A 20 16.26 8.91 58.65
N ALA A 21 15.13 9.52 59.03
CA ALA A 21 14.76 9.74 60.43
C ALA A 21 13.93 8.61 61.04
N HIS A 22 13.67 7.52 60.30
CA HIS A 22 12.74 6.49 60.74
C HIS A 22 13.39 5.51 61.74
N PRO A 23 12.87 5.37 62.98
CA PRO A 23 13.52 4.60 64.05
C PRO A 23 13.45 3.06 63.87
N GLN A 24 12.73 2.57 62.86
CA GLN A 24 12.57 1.14 62.55
C GLN A 24 13.33 0.71 61.29
N LEU A 25 13.96 1.66 60.58
CA LEU A 25 14.66 1.39 59.34
C LEU A 25 16.17 1.46 59.58
N THR A 26 16.90 0.51 59.00
CA THR A 26 18.36 0.66 58.94
C THR A 26 18.72 1.79 57.97
N PRO A 27 19.87 2.46 58.13
CA PRO A 27 20.26 3.56 57.24
C PRO A 27 20.31 3.14 55.76
N LEU A 28 20.73 1.89 55.49
CA LEU A 28 20.74 1.34 54.13
C LEU A 28 19.31 1.16 53.57
N GLU A 29 18.37 0.66 54.38
CA GLU A 29 16.98 0.48 53.95
C GLU A 29 16.31 1.82 53.62
N ALA A 30 16.58 2.85 54.44
CA ALA A 30 16.08 4.20 54.21
C ALA A 30 16.59 4.79 52.88
N ASP A 31 17.87 4.61 52.57
CA ASP A 31 18.47 5.09 51.32
C ASP A 31 17.94 4.34 50.09
N VAL A 32 17.78 3.02 50.19
CA VAL A 32 17.22 2.21 49.10
C VAL A 32 15.77 2.61 48.82
N LEU A 33 14.93 2.77 49.86
CA LEU A 33 13.55 3.21 49.70
C LEU A 33 13.45 4.59 49.04
N TRP A 34 14.38 5.49 49.39
CA TRP A 34 14.44 6.81 48.79
C TRP A 34 14.76 6.77 47.30
N GLU A 35 15.74 5.98 46.90
CA GLU A 35 16.09 5.80 45.48
C GLU A 35 14.96 5.14 44.70
N TYR A 36 14.25 4.16 45.28
CA TYR A 36 13.06 3.59 44.66
C TYR A 36 11.91 4.60 44.53
N ALA A 37 11.69 5.46 45.53
CA ALA A 37 10.70 6.52 45.46
C ALA A 37 11.01 7.49 44.31
N LYS A 38 12.28 7.90 44.19
CA LYS A 38 12.76 8.75 43.09
C LYS A 38 12.59 8.08 41.73
N LEU A 39 13.00 6.82 41.60
CA LEU A 39 12.82 6.05 40.36
C LEU A 39 11.34 5.92 39.98
N SER A 40 10.47 5.64 40.95
CA SER A 40 9.03 5.51 40.71
C SER A 40 8.40 6.81 40.21
N LYS A 41 8.87 7.96 40.71
CA LYS A 41 8.45 9.30 40.26
C LYS A 41 8.87 9.53 38.82
N VAL A 42 10.13 9.23 38.49
CA VAL A 42 10.64 9.30 37.11
C VAL A 42 9.87 8.38 36.17
N LEU A 43 9.60 7.13 36.58
CA LEU A 43 8.85 6.17 35.79
C LEU A 43 7.41 6.63 35.51
N LYS A 44 6.75 7.23 36.50
CA LYS A 44 5.41 7.82 36.34
C LYS A 44 5.44 8.99 35.34
N THR A 45 6.43 9.87 35.43
CA THR A 45 6.63 10.96 34.46
C THR A 45 6.84 10.41 33.05
N LEU A 46 7.70 9.40 32.90
CA LEU A 46 7.99 8.77 31.61
C LEU A 46 6.73 8.10 31.03
N CYS A 47 5.99 7.35 31.84
CA CYS A 47 4.72 6.74 31.43
C CYS A 47 3.70 7.80 31.00
N GLY A 48 3.59 8.91 31.74
CA GLY A 48 2.77 10.06 31.37
C GLY A 48 3.17 10.66 30.02
N MET A 49 4.46 10.89 29.80
CA MET A 49 4.98 11.40 28.53
C MET A 49 4.70 10.44 27.37
N THR A 50 5.01 9.15 27.52
CA THR A 50 4.71 8.13 26.50
C THR A 50 3.22 8.08 26.19
N ARG A 51 2.36 8.17 27.21
CA ARG A 51 0.91 8.22 27.02
C ARG A 51 0.49 9.47 26.24
N THR A 52 1.00 10.65 26.57
CA THR A 52 0.70 11.88 25.82
C THR A 52 1.19 11.79 24.36
N LEU A 53 2.38 11.23 24.12
CA LEU A 53 2.92 11.03 22.77
C LEU A 53 2.09 10.01 21.96
N SER A 54 1.56 8.97 22.63
CA SER A 54 0.69 7.96 22.01
C SER A 54 -0.71 8.51 21.72
N GLU A 55 -1.27 9.29 22.65
CA GLU A 55 -2.63 9.86 22.55
C GLU A 55 -2.70 11.08 21.63
N THR A 56 -1.57 11.74 21.34
CA THR A 56 -1.47 12.79 20.32
C THR A 56 -0.68 12.29 19.10
N PRO A 57 -1.25 11.36 18.29
CA PRO A 57 -0.68 11.10 16.99
C PRO A 57 -0.72 12.42 16.22
N SER A 58 0.47 12.93 15.92
CA SER A 58 0.68 14.25 15.33
C SER A 58 -0.29 14.52 14.16
N GLU A 59 -1.33 15.31 14.43
CA GLU A 59 -2.34 15.72 13.44
C GLU A 59 -1.66 16.36 12.22
N ALA A 60 -0.54 17.04 12.47
CA ALA A 60 0.36 17.56 11.44
C ALA A 60 0.89 16.46 10.49
N LEU A 61 1.30 15.30 10.99
CA LEU A 61 1.79 14.17 10.20
C LEU A 61 0.65 13.54 9.39
N LEU A 62 -0.53 13.37 9.99
CA LEU A 62 -1.72 12.89 9.27
C LEU A 62 -2.15 13.85 8.15
N ASN A 63 -2.07 15.16 8.37
CA ASN A 63 -2.36 16.16 7.35
C ASN A 63 -1.34 16.12 6.21
N GLN A 64 -0.05 15.89 6.51
CA GLN A 64 0.98 15.69 5.49
C GLN A 64 0.74 14.41 4.69
N LEU A 65 0.43 13.29 5.35
CA LEU A 65 0.10 12.01 4.69
C LEU A 65 -1.12 12.16 3.76
N ARG A 66 -2.20 12.80 4.20
CA ARG A 66 -3.37 13.09 3.36
C ARG A 66 -3.02 14.00 2.18
N GLY A 67 -2.12 14.96 2.38
CA GLY A 67 -1.62 15.81 1.30
C GLY A 67 -0.90 14.98 0.23
N LEU A 68 0.00 14.09 0.67
CA LEU A 68 0.73 13.18 -0.22
C LEU A 68 -0.19 12.19 -0.94
N GLU A 69 -1.18 11.63 -0.25
CA GLU A 69 -2.17 10.72 -0.83
C GLU A 69 -2.90 11.36 -2.03
N ARG A 70 -3.33 12.62 -1.88
CA ARG A 70 -4.02 13.35 -2.95
C ARG A 70 -3.11 13.59 -4.15
N GLN A 71 -1.86 13.97 -3.91
CA GLN A 71 -0.89 14.21 -4.97
C GLN A 71 -0.55 12.92 -5.72
N MET A 72 -0.28 11.84 -4.99
CA MET A 72 0.03 10.54 -5.59
C MET A 72 -1.18 9.94 -6.31
N GLY A 73 -2.38 10.10 -5.76
CA GLY A 73 -3.62 9.69 -6.41
C GLY A 73 -3.83 10.39 -7.76
N LEU A 74 -3.60 11.70 -7.80
CA LEU A 74 -3.69 12.48 -9.04
C LEU A 74 -2.64 12.02 -10.07
N VAL A 75 -1.38 11.83 -9.64
CA VAL A 75 -0.30 11.31 -10.50
C VAL A 75 -0.66 9.93 -11.05
N LEU A 76 -1.17 9.02 -10.21
CA LEU A 76 -1.61 7.69 -10.61
C LEU A 76 -2.74 7.75 -11.64
N THR A 77 -3.74 8.62 -11.43
CA THR A 77 -4.85 8.79 -12.38
C THR A 77 -4.35 9.32 -13.72
N LEU A 78 -3.48 10.34 -13.73
CA LEU A 78 -2.89 10.86 -14.97
C LEU A 78 -2.06 9.81 -15.69
N PHE A 79 -1.25 9.04 -14.96
CA PHE A 79 -0.44 7.97 -15.51
C PHE A 79 -1.30 6.85 -16.12
N LYS A 80 -2.38 6.45 -15.44
CA LYS A 80 -3.34 5.48 -15.98
C LYS A 80 -3.99 6.01 -17.25
N ALA A 81 -4.43 7.28 -17.26
CA ALA A 81 -5.02 7.89 -18.45
C ALA A 81 -4.03 7.95 -19.62
N SER A 82 -2.77 8.30 -19.36
CA SER A 82 -1.75 8.35 -20.41
C SER A 82 -1.42 6.98 -21.00
N LEU A 83 -1.43 5.93 -20.17
CA LEU A 83 -1.25 4.56 -20.66
C LEU A 83 -2.45 4.11 -21.49
N TRP A 84 -3.67 4.36 -21.01
CA TRP A 84 -4.89 4.02 -21.74
C TRP A 84 -4.95 4.70 -23.10
N ALA A 85 -4.57 5.98 -23.21
CA ALA A 85 -4.48 6.68 -24.49
C ALA A 85 -3.56 5.93 -25.48
N VAL A 86 -2.35 5.57 -25.04
CA VAL A 86 -1.38 4.87 -25.91
C VAL A 86 -1.86 3.45 -26.29
N VAL A 87 -2.47 2.71 -25.36
CA VAL A 87 -2.98 1.36 -25.66
C VAL A 87 -4.13 1.43 -26.65
N VAL A 88 -5.03 2.40 -26.51
CA VAL A 88 -6.15 2.58 -27.43
C VAL A 88 -5.64 2.96 -28.82
N ASP A 89 -4.74 3.94 -28.92
CA ASP A 89 -4.17 4.35 -30.21
C ASP A 89 -3.50 3.16 -30.93
N GLY A 90 -2.76 2.33 -30.21
CA GLY A 90 -2.13 1.13 -30.78
C GLY A 90 -3.13 0.04 -31.19
N GLN A 91 -4.27 -0.09 -30.52
CA GLN A 91 -5.34 -1.02 -30.92
C GLN A 91 -6.05 -0.53 -32.19
N GLU A 92 -6.31 0.77 -32.30
CA GLU A 92 -6.94 1.36 -33.48
C GLU A 92 -6.07 1.22 -34.73
N GLU A 93 -4.74 1.36 -34.61
CA GLU A 93 -3.81 1.13 -35.72
C GLU A 93 -3.80 -0.33 -36.20
N ILE A 94 -3.88 -1.29 -35.28
CA ILE A 94 -3.95 -2.72 -35.62
C ILE A 94 -5.28 -3.04 -36.30
N GLU A 95 -6.40 -2.53 -35.77
CA GLU A 95 -7.74 -2.75 -36.35
C GLU A 95 -7.87 -2.09 -37.74
N GLN A 96 -7.23 -0.93 -37.96
CA GLN A 96 -7.17 -0.29 -39.28
C GLN A 96 -6.31 -1.08 -40.28
N ALA A 97 -5.17 -1.62 -39.85
CA ALA A 97 -4.33 -2.46 -40.70
C ALA A 97 -5.05 -3.76 -41.12
N GLU A 98 -5.76 -4.40 -40.18
CA GLU A 98 -6.58 -5.59 -40.45
C GLU A 98 -7.76 -5.27 -41.40
N ALA A 99 -8.40 -4.10 -41.24
CA ALA A 99 -9.48 -3.66 -42.11
C ALA A 99 -9.03 -3.26 -43.53
N GLU A 100 -7.77 -2.82 -43.70
CA GLU A 100 -7.17 -2.55 -45.01
C GLU A 100 -6.73 -3.84 -45.72
N GLU A 101 -6.26 -4.84 -44.96
CA GLU A 101 -5.91 -6.18 -45.48
C GLU A 101 -7.15 -6.92 -46.03
N ASP A 102 -8.29 -6.87 -45.31
CA ASP A 102 -9.56 -7.49 -45.74
C ASP A 102 -10.20 -6.80 -46.97
N ARG A 103 -9.90 -5.52 -47.22
CA ARG A 103 -10.33 -4.80 -48.44
C ARG A 103 -9.43 -5.03 -49.65
N GLY A 104 -8.19 -5.49 -49.44
CA GLY A 104 -7.24 -5.81 -50.51
C GLY A 104 -7.57 -7.10 -51.26
N ASP A 105 -8.22 -8.05 -50.60
CA ASP A 105 -8.50 -9.39 -51.16
C ASP A 105 -9.64 -9.40 -52.20
N PHE A 106 -10.51 -8.38 -52.25
CA PHE A 106 -11.62 -8.33 -53.22
C PHE A 106 -11.24 -7.75 -54.60
N ARG A 107 -10.02 -7.21 -54.77
CA ARG A 107 -9.66 -6.44 -55.99
C ARG A 107 -8.73 -7.12 -56.98
N ASP A 108 -8.19 -8.31 -56.68
CA ASP A 108 -7.22 -9.01 -57.54
C ASP A 108 -7.70 -10.37 -58.07
N GLY A 109 -9.01 -10.63 -58.03
CA GLY A 109 -9.61 -11.90 -58.49
C GLY A 109 -10.11 -11.96 -59.94
N ASP A 110 -10.07 -10.86 -60.70
CA ASP A 110 -10.79 -10.76 -61.99
C ASP A 110 -9.88 -10.43 -63.20
N ARG A 111 -8.61 -10.84 -63.16
CA ARG A 111 -7.80 -11.00 -64.37
C ARG A 111 -7.11 -12.37 -64.34
N ASP A 112 -7.42 -13.15 -65.39
CA ASP A 112 -6.69 -14.35 -65.83
C ASP A 112 -7.29 -15.71 -65.44
N ALA A 113 -8.60 -15.88 -65.67
CA ALA A 113 -9.18 -17.21 -65.88
C ALA A 113 -8.92 -17.72 -67.31
N SER A 114 -7.67 -18.07 -67.63
CA SER A 114 -7.40 -19.02 -68.72
C SER A 114 -6.12 -19.81 -68.50
N LEU A 115 -6.27 -21.14 -68.54
CA LEU A 115 -5.22 -22.14 -68.74
C LEU A 115 -4.25 -22.37 -67.57
N SER A 116 -4.49 -23.39 -66.76
CA SER A 116 -3.84 -24.70 -66.91
C SER A 116 -4.11 -25.62 -65.73
N GLN A 117 -4.43 -26.85 -66.08
CA GLN A 117 -4.67 -27.99 -65.23
C GLN A 117 -3.32 -28.54 -64.74
N THR A 118 -2.97 -28.34 -63.47
CA THR A 118 -2.01 -29.21 -62.75
C THR A 118 -2.28 -29.15 -61.25
N GLY A 119 -2.36 -30.33 -60.63
CA GLY A 119 -2.87 -30.53 -59.28
C GLY A 119 -2.02 -29.87 -58.19
N GLU A 120 -2.69 -29.17 -57.28
CA GLU A 120 -2.11 -28.62 -56.07
C GLU A 120 -2.80 -29.21 -54.84
N THR A 121 -2.03 -29.97 -54.06
CA THR A 121 -2.33 -30.25 -52.66
C THR A 121 -2.12 -28.98 -51.84
N THR A 122 -3.18 -28.22 -51.62
CA THR A 122 -3.21 -27.10 -50.67
C THR A 122 -3.33 -27.65 -49.24
N ILE A 123 -2.25 -27.54 -48.46
CA ILE A 123 -2.32 -27.75 -47.00
C ILE A 123 -3.07 -26.56 -46.39
N ARG A 124 -4.30 -26.82 -45.98
CA ARG A 124 -5.16 -25.87 -45.26
C ARG A 124 -4.62 -25.70 -43.83
N LEU A 125 -3.97 -24.57 -43.53
CA LEU A 125 -3.70 -24.17 -42.15
C LEU A 125 -5.03 -23.83 -41.47
N GLN A 126 -5.51 -24.75 -40.65
CA GLN A 126 -6.68 -24.57 -39.79
C GLN A 126 -6.26 -23.70 -38.60
N HIS A 127 -6.59 -22.41 -38.62
CA HIS A 127 -6.50 -21.57 -37.43
C HIS A 127 -7.65 -21.94 -36.46
N PRO A 128 -7.38 -22.33 -35.20
CA PRO A 128 -8.44 -22.47 -34.22
C PRO A 128 -8.81 -21.08 -33.69
N GLN A 129 -9.97 -20.57 -34.12
CA GLN A 129 -10.65 -19.44 -33.50
C GLN A 129 -10.97 -19.78 -32.03
N GLN A 130 -10.12 -19.34 -31.10
CA GLN A 130 -10.46 -19.34 -29.68
C GLN A 130 -11.40 -18.17 -29.42
N ARG A 131 -12.71 -18.46 -29.42
CA ARG A 131 -13.72 -17.56 -28.85
C ARG A 131 -13.37 -17.30 -27.38
N TYR A 132 -13.02 -16.06 -27.06
CA TYR A 132 -13.06 -15.58 -25.69
C TYR A 132 -14.51 -15.72 -25.18
N GLN A 133 -14.74 -16.62 -24.22
CA GLN A 133 -15.93 -16.56 -23.39
C GLN A 133 -15.56 -15.80 -22.11
N PRO A 134 -16.31 -14.77 -21.72
CA PRO A 134 -16.10 -14.14 -20.43
C PRO A 134 -16.43 -15.17 -19.36
N HIS A 135 -15.43 -15.51 -18.54
CA HIS A 135 -15.61 -16.36 -17.39
C HIS A 135 -16.49 -15.58 -16.40
N ARG A 136 -17.77 -15.97 -16.29
CA ARG A 136 -18.62 -15.55 -15.18
C ARG A 136 -17.98 -16.10 -13.92
N TYR A 137 -17.68 -15.23 -12.97
CA TYR A 137 -17.42 -15.68 -11.61
C TYR A 137 -18.74 -16.25 -11.08
N ASP A 138 -18.85 -17.57 -11.07
CA ASP A 138 -19.78 -18.26 -10.18
C ASP A 138 -19.22 -18.11 -8.76
N ASP A 139 -19.51 -16.96 -8.16
CA ASP A 139 -19.33 -16.66 -6.75
C ASP A 139 -20.47 -17.35 -5.98
N ASP A 140 -20.31 -18.65 -5.71
CA ASP A 140 -21.14 -19.43 -4.77
C ASP A 140 -20.42 -20.76 -4.41
N SER A 141 -19.27 -20.65 -3.74
CA SER A 141 -18.74 -21.71 -2.87
C SER A 141 -18.14 -21.03 -1.64
N ILE A 142 -18.99 -20.46 -0.79
CA ILE A 142 -19.60 -21.18 0.34
C ILE A 142 -18.51 -21.73 1.27
N TYR A 143 -18.41 -21.06 2.41
CA TYR A 143 -17.78 -21.60 3.60
C TYR A 143 -18.53 -22.88 3.99
N GLU A 144 -17.98 -24.05 3.65
CA GLU A 144 -18.30 -25.30 4.32
C GLU A 144 -16.97 -25.97 4.69
N GLU A 145 -16.59 -25.84 5.96
CA GLU A 145 -16.68 -26.94 6.92
C GLU A 145 -15.77 -28.11 6.56
N GLU A 146 -14.51 -28.05 7.03
CA GLU A 146 -13.88 -29.25 7.58
C GLU A 146 -13.55 -28.99 9.05
N SER A 147 -14.63 -28.99 9.83
CA SER A 147 -14.63 -29.57 11.16
C SER A 147 -14.86 -31.08 11.00
N THR A 148 -13.80 -31.89 10.89
CA THR A 148 -13.81 -33.28 11.39
C THR A 148 -12.40 -33.89 11.46
N MET A 149 -12.05 -34.30 12.68
CA MET A 149 -10.92 -35.13 13.16
C MET A 149 -9.54 -34.46 13.34
#